data_AF-J9G8X4-F1
#
_entry.id   AF-J9G8X4-F1
#
_cell.length_a   1.000
_cell.length_b   1.000
_cell.length_c   1.000
_cell.angle_alpha   90.00
_cell.angle_beta   90.00
_cell.angle_gamma   90.00
#
_symmetry.space_group_name_H-M   'P 1'
#
loop_
_entity.id
_entity.type
_entity.pdbx_description
1 polymer ?
#
loop_
_entity_poly.entity_id
_entity_poly.type
_entity_poly.pdbx_seq_one_letter_code
_entity_poly.pdbx_strand_id
1 'polypeptide(L)'
;KLSIQWEYIDKANGLGYPHTVNVAFSTDETLLCRAEAYVLSKEHNYAKALEDINLWIESHSMRSKDTGKDLTETDVNNYYNSLPYQPLIINKDRERSIKKKLNPEGFIVNPGTEENLIQLILQLRRLETLQEGLRWFDLKRYGIEFAHNRAGEMPVVLTKDDPRRAIQLPQDVITSGMEPNPRN
;
A
#
# COMPACT_ATOMS: atom_id res chain seq x y z
N LYS A 1 12.78 -4.10 -10.10
CA LYS A 1 12.60 -2.65 -9.85
C LYS A 1 13.89 -1.99 -9.36
N LEU A 2 14.67 -2.61 -8.46
CA LEU A 2 16.04 -2.17 -8.16
C LEU A 2 17.06 -2.98 -8.97
N SER A 3 17.71 -2.32 -9.93
CA SER A 3 18.83 -2.92 -10.67
C SER A 3 20.12 -2.65 -9.91
N ILE A 4 20.93 -3.69 -9.73
CA ILE A 4 22.26 -3.55 -9.15
C ILE A 4 23.21 -3.18 -10.29
N GLN A 5 23.87 -2.05 -10.14
CA GLN A 5 24.97 -1.63 -11.00
C GLN A 5 26.29 -1.96 -10.30
N TRP A 6 27.18 -2.68 -10.97
CA TRP A 6 28.45 -3.10 -10.38
C TRP A 6 29.57 -2.16 -10.79
N GLU A 7 30.22 -1.52 -9.83
CA GLU A 7 31.44 -0.74 -10.04
C GLU A 7 32.65 -1.63 -9.75
N TYR A 8 33.48 -1.88 -10.77
CA TYR A 8 34.72 -2.63 -10.59
C TYR A 8 35.84 -1.73 -10.07
N ILE A 9 36.47 -2.13 -8.98
CA ILE A 9 37.74 -1.57 -8.50
C ILE A 9 38.91 -2.35 -9.13
N ASP A 10 38.76 -3.68 -9.22
CA ASP A 10 39.68 -4.57 -9.92
C ASP A 10 38.87 -5.59 -10.73
N LYS A 11 38.88 -5.40 -12.04
CA LYS A 11 38.11 -6.23 -12.98
C LYS A 11 38.69 -7.65 -13.12
N ALA A 12 39.99 -7.84 -12.94
CA ALA A 12 40.63 -9.14 -13.12
C ALA A 12 40.31 -10.10 -11.95
N ASN A 13 40.25 -9.55 -10.73
CA ASN A 13 39.91 -10.30 -9.53
C ASN A 13 38.41 -10.25 -9.15
N GLY A 14 37.59 -9.52 -9.92
CA GLY A 14 36.16 -9.40 -9.68
C GLY A 14 35.79 -8.56 -8.45
N LEU A 15 36.69 -7.68 -7.99
CA LEU A 15 36.46 -6.83 -6.82
C LEU A 15 35.73 -5.55 -7.22
N GLY A 16 34.73 -5.17 -6.42
CA GLY A 16 33.89 -4.03 -6.72
C GLY A 16 32.85 -3.72 -5.64
N TYR A 17 32.10 -2.65 -5.87
CA TYR A 17 30.97 -2.25 -5.02
C TYR A 17 29.65 -2.38 -5.80
N PRO A 18 28.60 -2.93 -5.17
CA PRO A 18 27.25 -2.88 -5.72
C PRO A 18 26.62 -1.51 -5.42
N HIS A 19 26.14 -0.85 -6.46
CA HIS A 19 25.34 0.37 -6.38
C HIS A 19 23.91 0.09 -6.80
N THR A 20 22.97 0.87 -6.26
CA THR A 20 21.60 0.89 -6.75
C THR A 20 21.08 2.31 -6.77
N VAL A 21 20.20 2.61 -7.73
CA VAL A 21 19.57 3.92 -7.85
C VAL A 21 18.20 3.85 -7.16
N ASN A 22 17.95 4.76 -6.23
CA ASN A 22 16.63 4.94 -5.67
C ASN A 22 15.78 5.79 -6.63
N VAL A 23 14.64 5.24 -7.08
CA VAL A 23 13.67 5.95 -7.91
C VAL A 23 12.62 6.55 -6.98
N ALA A 24 12.80 7.83 -6.62
CA ALA A 24 11.90 8.51 -5.69
C ALA A 24 10.50 8.79 -6.27
N PHE A 25 10.36 8.81 -7.61
CA PHE A 25 9.11 9.06 -8.31
C PHE A 25 9.03 8.17 -9.55
N SER A 26 8.04 7.28 -9.60
CA SER A 26 7.82 6.39 -10.74
C SER A 26 6.47 6.64 -11.39
N THR A 27 6.39 6.37 -12.69
CA THR A 27 5.14 6.45 -13.46
C THR A 27 4.10 5.48 -12.90
N ASP A 28 4.51 4.27 -12.50
CA ASP A 28 3.61 3.23 -11.99
C ASP A 28 2.93 3.63 -10.67
N GLU A 29 3.69 4.22 -9.73
CA GLU A 29 3.14 4.74 -8.48
C GLU A 29 2.18 5.92 -8.75
N THR A 30 2.57 6.81 -9.66
CA THR A 30 1.78 7.97 -10.07
C THR A 30 0.47 7.55 -10.72
N LEU A 31 0.50 6.50 -11.55
CA LEU A 31 -0.67 5.94 -12.23
C LEU A 31 -1.70 5.44 -11.21
N LEU A 32 -1.25 4.71 -10.17
CA LEU A 32 -2.12 4.25 -9.10
C LEU A 32 -2.63 5.40 -8.21
N CYS A 33 -1.81 6.43 -7.94
CA CYS A 33 -2.26 7.67 -7.30
C CYS A 33 -3.36 8.37 -8.10
N ARG A 34 -3.23 8.41 -9.43
CA ARG A 34 -4.22 9.03 -10.32
C ARG A 34 -5.52 8.22 -10.37
N ALA A 35 -5.43 6.89 -10.44
CA ALA A 35 -6.58 6.01 -10.32
C ALA A 35 -7.34 6.23 -9.00
N GLU A 36 -6.62 6.34 -7.89
CA GLU A 36 -7.19 6.65 -6.57
C GLU A 36 -7.96 7.99 -6.59
N ALA A 37 -7.35 9.02 -7.16
CA ALA A 37 -7.97 10.34 -7.27
C ALA A 37 -9.24 10.31 -8.14
N TYR A 38 -9.26 9.56 -9.24
CA TYR A 38 -10.46 9.40 -10.05
C TYR A 38 -11.61 8.75 -9.28
N VAL A 39 -11.32 7.73 -8.47
CA VAL A 39 -12.32 7.06 -7.63
C VAL A 39 -12.87 8.01 -6.55
N LEU A 40 -12.02 8.75 -5.86
CA LEU A 40 -12.41 9.66 -4.76
C LEU A 40 -12.91 11.04 -5.21
N SER A 41 -12.81 11.35 -6.50
CA SER A 41 -13.31 12.62 -7.03
C SER A 41 -14.82 12.75 -6.83
N LYS A 42 -15.33 13.99 -6.66
CA LYS A 42 -16.76 14.25 -6.43
C LYS A 42 -17.67 13.66 -7.51
N GLU A 43 -17.19 13.57 -8.74
CA GLU A 43 -17.94 13.05 -9.88
C GLU A 43 -17.75 11.55 -10.10
N HIS A 44 -16.82 10.92 -9.36
CA HIS A 44 -16.46 9.50 -9.46
C HIS A 44 -16.20 9.03 -10.90
N ASN A 45 -14.94 9.06 -11.34
CA ASN A 45 -14.57 8.58 -12.68
C ASN A 45 -14.00 7.16 -12.67
N TYR A 46 -14.86 6.16 -12.38
CA TYR A 46 -14.43 4.76 -12.27
C TYR A 46 -13.89 4.18 -13.59
N ALA A 47 -14.38 4.66 -14.74
CA ALA A 47 -13.88 4.25 -16.04
C ALA A 47 -12.40 4.64 -16.21
N LYS A 48 -12.03 5.89 -15.89
CA LYS A 48 -10.63 6.33 -15.93
C LYS A 48 -9.75 5.66 -14.88
N ALA A 49 -10.30 5.38 -13.70
CA ALA A 49 -9.58 4.59 -12.71
C ALA A 49 -9.27 3.17 -13.22
N LEU A 50 -10.23 2.52 -13.88
CA LEU A 50 -10.05 1.19 -14.46
C LEU A 50 -9.09 1.20 -15.66
N GLU A 51 -9.10 2.24 -16.49
CA GLU A 51 -8.08 2.41 -17.55
C GLU A 51 -6.66 2.42 -16.95
N ASP A 52 -6.44 3.21 -15.90
CA ASP A 52 -5.15 3.29 -15.22
C ASP A 52 -4.75 1.97 -14.52
N ILE A 53 -5.72 1.29 -13.88
CA ILE A 53 -5.52 -0.02 -13.25
C ILE A 53 -5.15 -1.08 -14.29
N ASN A 54 -5.89 -1.15 -15.40
CA ASN A 54 -5.64 -2.14 -16.46
C ASN A 54 -4.28 -1.89 -17.12
N LEU A 55 -3.91 -0.63 -17.34
CA LEU A 55 -2.57 -0.30 -17.85
C LEU A 55 -1.45 -0.77 -16.91
N TRP A 56 -1.63 -0.60 -15.60
CA TRP A 56 -0.69 -1.14 -14.60
C TRP A 56 -0.66 -2.68 -14.64
N ILE A 57 -1.82 -3.34 -14.74
CA ILE A 57 -1.90 -4.81 -14.80
C ILE A 57 -1.21 -5.35 -16.06
N GLU A 58 -1.40 -4.73 -17.22
CA GLU A 58 -0.76 -5.15 -18.47
C GLU A 58 0.77 -5.09 -18.36
N SER A 59 1.31 -4.00 -17.78
CA SER A 59 2.76 -3.84 -17.63
C SER A 59 3.39 -4.80 -16.62
N HIS A 60 2.59 -5.29 -15.67
CA HIS A 60 3.02 -6.22 -14.61
C HIS A 60 2.60 -7.68 -14.86
N SER A 61 1.90 -7.94 -15.95
CA SER A 61 1.50 -9.28 -16.38
C SER A 61 2.40 -9.77 -17.52
N MET A 62 2.62 -11.07 -17.57
CA MET A 62 3.39 -11.66 -18.66
C MET A 62 2.56 -11.59 -19.95
N ARG A 63 2.81 -10.59 -20.81
CA ARG A 63 2.02 -10.35 -22.05
C ARG A 63 1.79 -11.58 -22.92
N SER A 64 2.75 -12.50 -23.01
CA SER A 64 2.60 -13.75 -23.78
C SER A 64 1.61 -14.76 -23.18
N LYS A 65 1.18 -14.54 -21.94
CA LYS A 65 0.18 -15.33 -21.21
C LYS A 65 -1.06 -14.52 -20.85
N ASP A 66 -1.12 -13.25 -21.24
CA ASP A 66 -2.30 -12.44 -21.04
C ASP A 66 -3.32 -12.79 -22.14
N THR A 67 -4.06 -13.87 -21.89
CA THR A 67 -5.25 -14.23 -22.67
C THR A 67 -6.51 -13.69 -22.01
N GLY A 68 -6.36 -12.76 -21.05
CA GLY A 68 -7.44 -12.17 -20.29
C GLY A 68 -8.20 -11.09 -21.07
N LYS A 69 -9.31 -10.67 -20.48
CA LYS A 69 -9.99 -9.43 -20.84
C LYS A 69 -9.63 -8.39 -19.78
N ASP A 70 -9.70 -7.12 -20.15
CA ASP A 70 -9.57 -6.01 -19.20
C ASP A 70 -10.51 -6.21 -18.00
N LEU A 71 -10.01 -5.86 -16.82
CA LEU A 71 -10.77 -5.91 -15.58
C LEU A 71 -11.94 -4.92 -15.68
N THR A 72 -13.15 -5.42 -15.49
CA THR A 72 -14.37 -4.60 -15.48
C THR A 72 -14.83 -4.27 -14.06
N GLU A 73 -15.67 -3.24 -13.91
CA GLU A 73 -16.27 -2.90 -12.61
C GLU A 73 -17.04 -4.10 -12.00
N THR A 74 -17.77 -4.84 -12.82
CA THR A 74 -18.50 -6.04 -12.39
C THR A 74 -17.56 -7.11 -11.85
N ASP A 75 -16.41 -7.32 -12.50
CA ASP A 75 -15.42 -8.30 -12.05
C ASP A 75 -14.83 -7.88 -10.69
N VAL A 76 -14.49 -6.59 -10.51
CA VAL A 76 -14.02 -6.02 -9.23
C VAL A 76 -15.05 -6.23 -8.13
N ASN A 77 -16.30 -5.85 -8.39
CA ASN A 77 -17.37 -5.94 -7.42
C ASN A 77 -17.67 -7.39 -7.02
N ASN A 78 -17.77 -8.30 -7.99
CA ASN A 78 -17.99 -9.73 -7.70
C ASN A 78 -16.89 -10.29 -6.81
N TYR A 79 -15.63 -9.96 -7.10
CA TYR A 79 -14.50 -10.42 -6.32
C TYR A 79 -14.53 -9.86 -4.89
N TYR A 80 -14.57 -8.54 -4.70
CA TYR A 80 -14.50 -7.94 -3.36
C TYR A 80 -15.77 -8.10 -2.52
N ASN A 81 -16.94 -8.26 -3.14
CA ASN A 81 -18.17 -8.57 -2.40
C ASN A 81 -18.17 -10.00 -1.85
N SER A 82 -17.47 -10.93 -2.51
CA SER A 82 -17.32 -12.31 -2.03
C SER A 82 -16.35 -12.45 -0.84
N LEU A 83 -15.47 -11.47 -0.64
CA LEU A 83 -14.43 -11.52 0.38
C LEU A 83 -14.92 -10.99 1.73
N PRO A 84 -14.69 -11.74 2.83
CA PRO A 84 -14.88 -11.20 4.16
C PRO A 84 -13.83 -10.12 4.46
N TYR A 85 -14.19 -9.15 5.29
CA TYR A 85 -13.20 -8.25 5.88
C TYR A 85 -12.24 -9.04 6.77
N GLN A 86 -10.95 -8.75 6.65
CA GLN A 86 -9.97 -9.35 7.54
C GLN A 86 -10.19 -8.86 8.98
N PRO A 87 -10.27 -9.75 9.99
CA PRO A 87 -10.25 -9.33 11.37
C PRO A 87 -8.91 -8.67 11.73
N LEU A 88 -8.95 -7.82 12.77
CA LEU A 88 -7.77 -7.11 13.26
C LEU A 88 -6.70 -8.08 13.79
N ILE A 89 -7.13 -9.04 14.61
CA ILE A 89 -6.29 -10.13 15.10
C ILE A 89 -6.62 -11.37 14.28
N ILE A 90 -5.60 -11.93 13.63
CA ILE A 90 -5.71 -13.13 12.81
C ILE A 90 -5.28 -14.32 13.67
N ASN A 91 -6.20 -15.23 13.96
CA ASN A 91 -5.90 -16.44 14.73
C ASN A 91 -5.76 -17.67 13.83
N LYS A 92 -6.36 -17.64 12.63
CA LYS A 92 -6.35 -18.75 11.67
C LYS A 92 -6.01 -18.25 10.27
N ASP A 93 -5.32 -19.07 9.49
CA ASP A 93 -4.93 -18.67 8.12
C ASP A 93 -6.13 -18.35 7.21
N ARG A 94 -7.26 -19.04 7.41
CA ARG A 94 -8.51 -18.78 6.68
C ARG A 94 -9.13 -17.40 6.94
N GLU A 95 -8.71 -16.71 8.00
CA GLU A 95 -9.20 -15.37 8.34
C GLU A 95 -8.43 -14.29 7.57
N ARG A 96 -7.31 -14.64 6.93
CA ARG A 96 -6.53 -13.71 6.11
C ARG A 96 -7.35 -13.30 4.89
N SER A 97 -7.47 -11.99 4.70
CA SER A 97 -8.15 -11.40 3.56
C SER A 97 -7.42 -10.13 3.13
N ILE A 98 -7.44 -9.84 1.84
CA ILE A 98 -6.92 -8.57 1.31
C ILE A 98 -7.85 -7.39 1.65
N LYS A 99 -9.16 -7.64 1.84
CA LYS A 99 -10.16 -6.62 2.15
C LYS A 99 -10.00 -6.15 3.59
N LYS A 100 -9.62 -4.89 3.79
CA LYS A 100 -9.40 -4.28 5.12
C LYS A 100 -10.55 -3.37 5.51
N LYS A 101 -10.83 -3.21 6.80
CA LYS A 101 -11.73 -2.13 7.22
C LYS A 101 -11.01 -0.80 6.99
N LEU A 102 -11.66 0.10 6.25
CA LEU A 102 -11.15 1.46 6.01
C LEU A 102 -11.86 2.42 6.96
N ASN A 103 -11.08 3.29 7.60
CA ASN A 103 -11.56 4.36 8.49
C ASN A 103 -10.81 5.66 8.16
N PRO A 104 -10.89 6.16 6.92
CA PRO A 104 -10.12 7.32 6.47
C PRO A 104 -10.39 8.57 7.33
N GLU A 105 -9.35 9.39 7.48
CA GLU A 105 -9.45 10.68 8.16
C GLU A 105 -9.43 11.81 7.12
N GLY A 106 -10.43 12.68 7.15
CA GLY A 106 -10.53 13.84 6.25
C GLY A 106 -11.22 13.60 4.91
N PHE A 107 -11.62 12.36 4.61
CA PHE A 107 -12.47 12.02 3.46
C PHE A 107 -13.34 10.80 3.75
N ILE A 108 -14.32 10.56 2.89
CA ILE A 108 -15.25 9.42 3.01
C ILE A 108 -14.98 8.47 1.86
N VAL A 109 -14.98 7.17 2.16
CA VAL A 109 -15.02 6.11 1.14
C VAL A 109 -16.39 5.47 1.20
N ASN A 110 -17.17 5.62 0.13
CA ASN A 110 -18.54 5.10 0.07
C ASN A 110 -18.54 3.57 -0.08
N PRO A 111 -19.45 2.85 0.61
CA PRO A 111 -19.57 1.41 0.43
C PRO A 111 -20.04 1.06 -0.98
N GLY A 112 -19.61 -0.10 -1.49
CA GLY A 112 -19.95 -0.58 -2.82
C GLY A 112 -18.77 -0.48 -3.79
N THR A 113 -19.02 -0.05 -5.03
CA THR A 113 -18.00 0.04 -6.08
C THR A 113 -16.79 0.88 -5.66
N GLU A 114 -17.03 2.03 -5.02
CA GLU A 114 -15.95 2.93 -4.60
C GLU A 114 -14.99 2.25 -3.63
N GLU A 115 -15.51 1.70 -2.52
CA GLU A 115 -14.68 0.94 -1.58
C GLU A 115 -13.96 -0.22 -2.27
N ASN A 116 -14.64 -0.99 -3.12
CA ASN A 116 -14.04 -2.14 -3.79
C ASN A 116 -12.87 -1.74 -4.72
N LEU A 117 -13.01 -0.63 -5.45
CA LEU A 117 -11.92 -0.06 -6.26
C LEU A 117 -10.77 0.44 -5.37
N ILE A 118 -11.07 1.12 -4.26
CA ILE A 118 -10.04 1.56 -3.32
C ILE A 118 -9.28 0.37 -2.72
N GLN A 119 -9.97 -0.72 -2.34
CA GLN A 119 -9.32 -1.94 -1.84
C GLN A 119 -8.36 -2.52 -2.89
N LEU A 120 -8.78 -2.56 -4.16
CA LEU A 120 -7.93 -2.98 -5.26
C LEU A 120 -6.71 -2.09 -5.41
N ILE A 121 -6.91 -0.77 -5.51
CA ILE A 121 -5.82 0.19 -5.67
C ILE A 121 -4.83 0.08 -4.51
N LEU A 122 -5.30 -0.03 -3.26
CA LEU A 122 -4.43 -0.21 -2.10
C LEU A 122 -3.65 -1.53 -2.11
N GLN A 123 -4.22 -2.59 -2.70
CA GLN A 123 -3.52 -3.86 -2.90
C GLN A 123 -2.46 -3.73 -4.00
N LEU A 124 -2.77 -3.07 -5.12
CA LEU A 124 -1.81 -2.81 -6.20
C LEU A 124 -0.65 -1.91 -5.72
N ARG A 125 -0.96 -0.82 -5.01
CA ARG A 125 0.05 0.06 -4.38
C ARG A 125 0.99 -0.72 -3.45
N ARG A 126 0.45 -1.68 -2.69
CA ARG A 126 1.24 -2.54 -1.81
C ARG A 126 2.20 -3.44 -2.58
N LEU A 127 1.81 -3.94 -3.75
CA LEU A 127 2.68 -4.74 -4.62
C LEU A 127 3.74 -3.85 -5.28
N GLU A 128 3.32 -2.70 -5.80
CA GLU A 128 4.16 -1.75 -6.53
C GLU A 128 5.28 -1.15 -5.67
N THR A 129 4.96 -0.81 -4.42
CA THR A 129 5.85 -0.06 -3.50
C THR A 129 6.45 -0.94 -2.42
N LEU A 130 6.51 -2.26 -2.66
CA LEU A 130 7.04 -3.21 -1.71
C LEU A 130 8.50 -2.86 -1.37
N GLN A 131 8.81 -2.75 -0.07
CA GLN A 131 10.10 -2.31 0.47
C GLN A 131 10.47 -0.82 0.27
N GLU A 132 9.57 0.00 -0.28
CA GLU A 132 9.78 1.45 -0.43
C GLU A 132 9.22 2.27 0.76
N GLY A 133 8.63 1.59 1.75
CA GLY A 133 8.11 2.21 2.98
C GLY A 133 6.76 2.92 2.82
N LEU A 134 6.23 3.05 1.60
CA LEU A 134 5.02 3.81 1.32
C LEU A 134 3.74 3.23 1.95
N ARG A 135 3.76 1.92 2.26
CA ARG A 135 2.62 1.25 2.91
C ARG A 135 2.23 1.90 4.24
N TRP A 136 3.18 2.48 4.97
CA TRP A 136 2.88 3.16 6.23
C TRP A 136 1.94 4.35 6.04
N PHE A 137 2.15 5.13 4.97
CA PHE A 137 1.31 6.27 4.65
C PHE A 137 -0.10 5.84 4.24
N ASP A 138 -0.22 4.78 3.43
CA ASP A 138 -1.54 4.24 3.07
C ASP A 138 -2.32 3.77 4.31
N LEU A 139 -1.65 3.07 5.25
CA LEU A 139 -2.29 2.62 6.50
C LEU A 139 -2.80 3.78 7.36
N LYS A 140 -2.07 4.91 7.38
CA LYS A 140 -2.47 6.12 8.10
C LYS A 140 -3.61 6.85 7.40
N ARG A 141 -3.48 7.14 6.10
CA ARG A 141 -4.50 7.87 5.31
C ARG A 141 -5.86 7.19 5.35
N TYR A 142 -5.87 5.86 5.25
CA TYR A 142 -7.11 5.07 5.24
C TYR A 142 -7.51 4.53 6.62
N GLY A 143 -6.83 4.93 7.70
CA GLY A 143 -7.14 4.47 9.06
C GLY A 143 -7.21 2.95 9.19
N ILE A 144 -6.35 2.23 8.46
CA ILE A 144 -6.34 0.77 8.45
C ILE A 144 -5.66 0.31 9.74
N GLU A 145 -6.41 -0.43 10.56
CA GLU A 145 -5.90 -1.05 11.77
C GLU A 145 -5.18 -2.36 11.44
N PHE A 146 -4.13 -2.66 12.20
CA PHE A 146 -3.40 -3.91 12.02
C PHE A 146 -2.86 -4.43 13.36
N ALA A 147 -2.69 -5.74 13.43
CA ALA A 147 -2.03 -6.40 14.53
C ALA A 147 -0.77 -7.12 14.04
N HIS A 148 0.26 -7.11 14.87
CA HIS A 148 1.43 -7.95 14.72
C HIS A 148 1.37 -9.08 15.74
N ASN A 149 1.09 -10.30 15.25
CA ASN A 149 1.08 -11.48 16.09
C ASN A 149 2.50 -11.84 16.50
N ARG A 150 2.70 -12.10 17.80
CA ARG A 150 3.99 -12.50 18.38
C ARG A 150 3.88 -13.94 18.87
N ALA A 151 4.87 -14.76 18.56
CA ALA A 151 4.87 -16.15 19.00
C ALA A 151 4.96 -16.21 20.55
N GLY A 152 3.99 -16.84 21.19
CA GLY A 152 3.95 -16.97 22.65
C GLY A 152 3.56 -15.71 23.43
N GLU A 153 3.24 -14.60 22.74
CA GLU A 153 2.86 -13.33 23.36
C GLU A 153 1.55 -12.79 22.79
N MET A 154 0.93 -11.84 23.50
CA MET A 154 -0.24 -11.14 22.98
C MET A 154 0.12 -10.33 21.73
N PRO A 155 -0.74 -10.30 20.70
CA PRO A 155 -0.53 -9.47 19.52
C PRO A 155 -0.36 -7.99 19.87
N VAL A 156 0.55 -7.31 19.18
CA VAL A 156 0.66 -5.85 19.26
C VAL A 156 -0.35 -5.26 18.28
N VAL A 157 -1.37 -4.60 18.79
CA VAL A 157 -2.42 -3.97 17.99
C VAL A 157 -2.15 -2.48 17.87
N LEU A 158 -2.26 -1.93 16.66
CA LEU A 158 -2.27 -0.48 16.41
C LEU A 158 -3.63 -0.08 15.84
N THR A 159 -4.47 0.47 16.69
CA THR A 159 -5.78 1.06 16.31
C THR A 159 -5.58 2.34 15.51
N LYS A 160 -6.62 2.87 14.87
CA LYS A 160 -6.50 4.01 13.95
C LYS A 160 -5.93 5.26 14.64
N ASP A 161 -6.37 5.53 15.87
CA ASP A 161 -6.02 6.73 16.66
C ASP A 161 -4.78 6.50 17.55
N ASP A 162 -4.06 5.39 17.37
CA ASP A 162 -2.94 5.05 18.23
C ASP A 162 -1.78 6.06 18.04
N PRO A 163 -1.34 6.75 19.10
CA PRO A 163 -0.30 7.78 19.00
C PRO A 163 1.07 7.23 18.57
N ARG A 164 1.29 5.91 18.69
CA ARG A 164 2.50 5.24 18.20
C ARG A 164 2.60 5.23 16.67
N ARG A 165 1.53 5.62 15.95
CA ARG A 165 1.56 5.82 14.48
C ARG A 165 2.39 7.04 14.04
N ALA A 166 2.78 7.91 14.96
CA ALA A 166 3.71 9.01 14.71
C ALA A 166 5.09 8.69 15.29
N ILE A 167 6.16 8.89 14.50
CA ILE A 167 7.55 8.76 14.97
C ILE A 167 7.82 9.82 16.04
N GLN A 168 8.59 9.52 17.08
CA GLN A 168 8.87 10.50 18.14
C GLN A 168 9.87 11.53 17.64
N LEU A 169 9.76 12.77 18.11
CA LEU A 169 10.81 13.77 17.91
C LEU A 169 12.12 13.27 18.56
N PRO A 170 13.29 13.61 17.98
CA PRO A 170 14.58 13.30 18.60
C PRO A 170 14.67 13.90 20.02
N GLN A 171 15.37 13.20 20.93
CA GLN A 171 15.43 13.58 22.34
C GLN A 171 16.05 14.98 22.55
N ASP A 172 17.06 15.34 21.75
CA ASP A 172 17.72 16.65 21.82
C ASP A 172 16.77 17.79 21.49
N VAL A 173 15.84 17.56 20.56
CA VAL A 173 14.83 18.52 20.14
C VAL A 173 13.78 18.75 21.24
N ILE A 174 13.35 17.67 21.91
CA ILE A 174 12.43 17.74 23.06
C ILE A 174 13.10 18.47 24.22
N THR A 175 14.37 18.15 24.50
CA THR A 175 15.15 18.81 25.56
C THR A 175 15.35 20.31 25.28
N SER A 176 15.39 20.68 24.01
CA SER A 176 15.44 22.08 23.55
C SER A 176 14.10 22.82 23.64
N GLY A 177 13.03 22.17 24.10
CA GLY A 177 11.74 22.78 24.41
C GLY A 177 10.60 22.50 23.42
N MET A 178 10.79 21.64 22.42
CA MET A 178 9.66 21.20 21.58
C MET A 178 8.75 20.23 22.32
N GLU A 179 7.44 20.38 22.13
CA GLU A 179 6.45 19.44 22.65
C GLU A 179 6.60 18.06 21.97
N PRO A 180 6.76 16.97 22.74
CA PRO A 180 6.89 15.64 22.17
C PRO A 180 5.57 15.19 21.52
N ASN A 181 5.67 14.33 20.51
CA ASN A 181 4.48 13.68 19.96
C ASN A 181 3.81 12.85 21.08
N PRO A 182 2.46 12.85 21.16
CA PRO A 182 1.74 12.09 22.18
C PRO A 182 2.19 10.63 22.26
N ARG A 183 2.16 10.07 23.46
CA ARG A 183 2.43 8.65 23.74
C ARG A 183 1.42 8.16 24.78
N ASN A 184 1.14 6.85 24.75
CA ASN A 184 0.37 6.18 25.80
C ASN A 184 1.23 5.98 27.04
#